data_AF-A0A370QF30-F1
#
_entry.id   AF-A0A370QF30-F1
#
_cell.length_a   1.000
_cell.length_b   1.000
_cell.length_c   1.000
_cell.angle_alpha   90.00
_cell.angle_beta   90.00
_cell.angle_gamma   90.00
#
_symmetry.space_group_name_H-M   'P 1'
#
loop_
_entity.id
_entity.type
_entity.pdbx_description
1 polymer ?
#
loop_
_entity_poly.entity_id
_entity_poly.type
_entity_poly.pdbx_seq_one_letter_code
_entity_poly.pdbx_strand_id
1 'polypeptide(L)'
;MGFSREVKEEIFVRCARHCCVCRKGVGLNIEVHHIKPQKQGGDDSIDNAIGLCFNCHADAGHYFAGHPKGSKLSPSELKKHRNSWFNIVETNDIKPPPENYIEIVLNNKKSEGSLTPIFVQETTRYIDKKSMYRFYELTGEDPMDFVRKRINENTWNSPFYIPNLNKIKTYDEYLDFMSSDKYRFEDENENIDCQPIKHSMNMMKMTEYKEINKSNCVIDISIKNISSVPLEDYKIYLNFENVVNVDSVDKNDKHLDFYNYSYNVKFDENLRGEFTPSQNVLVQKDTVRIDSICFRTRHDTNKVVLKWELFARNISDKGEIELTISPVLEEDDHRTKYVNPDEVREPTIRVLPKLEFE
;
A
#
# COMPACT_ATOMS: atom_id res chain seq x y z
N MET A 1 -18.07 28.01 -32.03
CA MET A 1 -19.43 27.83 -31.47
C MET A 1 -19.77 26.37 -31.60
N GLY A 2 -20.39 25.75 -30.61
CA GLY A 2 -20.70 24.33 -30.63
C GLY A 2 -21.92 24.02 -29.78
N PHE A 3 -22.36 22.76 -29.81
CA PHE A 3 -23.53 22.26 -29.09
C PHE A 3 -23.62 22.78 -27.65
N SER A 4 -24.83 23.11 -27.21
CA SER A 4 -25.11 23.47 -25.82
C SER A 4 -24.82 22.30 -24.89
N ARG A 5 -24.70 22.58 -23.59
CA ARG A 5 -24.44 21.55 -22.58
C ARG A 5 -25.54 20.50 -22.56
N GLU A 6 -26.79 20.94 -22.67
CA GLU A 6 -27.99 20.10 -22.64
C GLU A 6 -28.00 19.13 -23.83
N VAL A 7 -27.66 19.60 -25.03
CA VAL A 7 -27.56 18.73 -26.22
C VAL A 7 -26.45 17.70 -26.06
N LYS A 8 -25.31 18.08 -25.48
CA LYS A 8 -24.19 17.15 -25.25
C LYS A 8 -24.56 16.07 -24.25
N GLU A 9 -25.11 16.46 -23.10
CA GLU A 9 -25.55 15.54 -22.04
C GLU A 9 -26.58 14.55 -22.59
N GLU A 10 -27.59 15.03 -23.32
CA GLU A 10 -28.60 14.17 -23.93
C GLU A 10 -27.99 13.15 -24.91
N ILE A 11 -27.08 13.57 -25.78
CA ILE A 11 -26.42 12.65 -26.72
C ILE A 11 -25.59 11.60 -25.98
N PHE A 12 -24.89 11.99 -24.92
CA PHE A 12 -24.10 11.07 -24.11
C PHE A 12 -24.95 10.04 -23.37
N VAL A 13 -26.13 10.45 -22.87
CA VAL A 13 -27.10 9.53 -22.25
C VAL A 13 -27.66 8.58 -23.29
N ARG A 14 -28.14 9.08 -24.44
CA ARG A 14 -28.74 8.25 -25.50
C ARG A 14 -27.76 7.28 -26.15
N CYS A 15 -26.46 7.61 -26.19
CA CYS A 15 -25.44 6.69 -26.66
C CYS A 15 -24.85 5.80 -25.55
N ALA A 16 -25.32 5.95 -24.30
CA ALA A 16 -24.74 5.32 -23.11
C ALA A 16 -23.20 5.47 -23.04
N ARG A 17 -22.66 6.64 -23.39
CA ARG A 17 -21.20 6.90 -23.47
C ARG A 17 -20.41 5.90 -24.34
N HIS A 18 -21.06 5.32 -25.35
CA HIS A 18 -20.41 4.52 -26.41
C HIS A 18 -20.31 5.34 -27.71
N CYS A 19 -19.32 5.04 -28.53
CA CYS A 19 -19.20 5.63 -29.86
C CYS A 19 -20.32 5.14 -30.78
N CYS A 20 -21.07 6.05 -31.39
CA CYS A 20 -22.15 5.68 -32.32
C CYS A 20 -21.67 4.95 -33.59
N VAL A 21 -20.39 5.05 -33.97
CA VAL A 21 -19.85 4.40 -35.16
C VAL A 21 -19.25 3.03 -34.82
N CYS A 22 -18.18 3.00 -34.03
CA CYS A 22 -17.47 1.75 -33.71
C CYS A 22 -18.07 0.96 -32.53
N ARG A 23 -19.10 1.52 -31.86
CA ARG A 23 -19.83 0.90 -30.73
C ARG A 23 -19.00 0.65 -29.47
N LYS A 24 -17.74 1.06 -29.43
CA LYS A 24 -16.89 0.91 -28.23
C LYS A 24 -17.43 1.78 -27.09
N GLY A 25 -17.57 1.20 -25.90
CA GLY A 25 -17.79 1.95 -24.66
C GLY A 25 -16.55 2.73 -24.30
N VAL A 26 -16.64 4.06 -24.25
CA VAL A 26 -15.48 4.94 -24.12
C VAL A 26 -15.55 5.90 -22.92
N GLY A 27 -16.66 5.87 -22.17
CA GLY A 27 -16.80 6.67 -20.95
C GLY A 27 -16.61 8.15 -21.25
N LEU A 28 -15.65 8.78 -20.58
CA LEU A 28 -15.34 10.20 -20.77
C LEU A 28 -14.59 10.51 -22.08
N ASN A 29 -14.00 9.52 -22.76
CA ASN A 29 -13.22 9.68 -24.00
C ASN A 29 -14.13 9.74 -25.25
N ILE A 30 -15.13 10.63 -25.20
CA ILE A 30 -16.16 10.79 -26.23
C ILE A 30 -16.48 12.27 -26.46
N GLU A 31 -16.69 12.65 -27.71
CA GLU A 31 -17.07 14.00 -28.13
C GLU A 31 -18.30 14.00 -29.01
N VAL A 32 -19.07 15.09 -28.96
CA VAL A 32 -20.22 15.30 -29.84
C VAL A 32 -19.77 15.99 -31.12
N HIS A 33 -19.94 15.32 -32.24
CA HIS A 33 -19.63 15.82 -33.58
C HIS A 33 -20.91 16.26 -34.30
N HIS A 34 -20.81 17.25 -35.18
CA HIS A 34 -21.86 17.60 -36.15
C HIS A 34 -21.93 16.58 -37.30
N ILE A 35 -23.08 15.95 -37.53
CA ILE A 35 -23.30 15.05 -38.67
C ILE A 35 -23.13 15.80 -39.99
N LYS A 36 -23.74 16.98 -40.11
CA LYS A 36 -23.52 17.97 -41.15
C LYS A 36 -22.64 19.08 -40.58
N PRO A 37 -21.41 19.29 -41.07
CA PRO A 37 -20.53 20.32 -40.51
C PRO A 37 -21.13 21.73 -40.60
N GLN A 38 -20.84 22.59 -39.61
CA GLN A 38 -21.29 23.99 -39.59
C GLN A 38 -20.90 24.77 -40.86
N LYS A 39 -19.69 24.53 -41.40
CA LYS A 39 -19.22 25.13 -42.67
C LYS A 39 -20.08 24.77 -43.89
N GLN A 40 -20.87 23.70 -43.81
CA GLN A 40 -21.81 23.27 -44.85
C GLN A 40 -23.26 23.62 -44.48
N GLY A 41 -23.47 24.47 -43.46
CA GLY A 41 -24.79 24.86 -42.98
C GLY A 41 -25.48 23.79 -42.14
N GLY A 42 -24.73 23.09 -41.29
CA GLY A 42 -25.30 22.30 -40.19
C GLY A 42 -25.53 23.14 -38.95
N ASP A 43 -26.61 22.88 -38.23
CA ASP A 43 -26.99 23.58 -37.01
C ASP A 43 -26.51 22.85 -35.75
N ASP A 44 -26.69 23.46 -34.58
CA ASP A 44 -26.35 22.87 -33.27
C ASP A 44 -27.53 22.07 -32.68
N SER A 45 -28.41 21.54 -33.53
CA SER A 45 -29.57 20.75 -33.10
C SER A 45 -29.17 19.34 -32.66
N ILE A 46 -29.98 18.72 -31.80
CA ILE A 46 -29.81 17.32 -31.41
C ILE A 46 -29.84 16.36 -32.61
N ASP A 47 -30.63 16.69 -33.63
CA ASP A 47 -30.74 15.91 -34.86
C ASP A 47 -29.50 15.99 -35.74
N ASN A 48 -28.66 16.99 -35.54
CA ASN A 48 -27.36 17.11 -36.19
C ASN A 48 -26.19 16.65 -35.30
N ALA A 49 -26.46 16.15 -34.08
CA ALA A 49 -25.43 15.72 -33.14
C ALA A 49 -25.21 14.20 -33.17
N ILE A 50 -23.96 13.76 -32.97
CA ILE A 50 -23.58 12.34 -32.82
C ILE A 50 -22.40 12.20 -31.84
N GLY A 51 -22.47 11.24 -30.91
CA GLY A 51 -21.36 10.93 -29.99
C GLY A 51 -20.33 10.00 -30.63
N LEU A 52 -19.05 10.41 -30.68
CA LEU A 52 -17.95 9.68 -31.29
C LEU A 52 -16.75 9.58 -30.33
N CYS A 53 -16.03 8.46 -30.34
CA CYS A 53 -14.72 8.39 -29.69
C CYS A 53 -13.70 9.24 -30.47
N PHE A 54 -12.59 9.62 -29.83
CA PHE A 54 -11.59 10.50 -30.45
C PHE A 54 -11.07 10.01 -31.82
N ASN A 55 -10.91 8.69 -32.01
CA ASN A 55 -10.48 8.12 -33.29
C ASN A 55 -11.52 8.35 -34.39
N CYS A 56 -12.77 7.92 -34.18
CA CYS A 56 -13.83 8.11 -35.17
C CYS A 56 -14.18 9.60 -35.36
N HIS A 57 -14.00 10.42 -34.32
CA HIS A 57 -14.18 11.87 -34.40
C HIS A 57 -13.16 12.49 -35.37
N ALA A 58 -11.89 12.09 -35.29
CA ALA A 58 -10.86 12.52 -36.24
C ALA A 58 -11.19 12.11 -37.68
N ASP A 59 -11.66 10.88 -37.89
CA ASP A 59 -12.03 10.38 -39.22
C ASP A 59 -13.23 11.12 -39.85
N ALA A 60 -14.22 11.50 -39.03
CA ALA A 60 -15.42 12.20 -39.47
C ALA A 60 -15.14 13.67 -39.89
N GLY A 61 -14.15 14.32 -39.28
CA GLY A 61 -13.82 15.74 -39.52
C GLY A 61 -13.24 16.06 -40.90
N HIS A 62 -12.85 15.05 -41.69
CA HIS A 62 -12.11 15.22 -42.93
C HIS A 62 -12.94 15.10 -44.22
N TYR A 63 -14.28 15.14 -44.19
CA TYR A 63 -15.08 14.99 -45.41
C TYR A 63 -14.82 16.12 -46.44
N PHE A 64 -13.89 15.85 -47.35
CA PHE A 64 -13.62 16.61 -48.57
C PHE A 64 -13.78 15.63 -49.73
N ALA A 65 -14.80 15.86 -50.56
CA ALA A 65 -15.19 14.95 -51.65
C ALA A 65 -14.11 14.78 -52.73
N GLY A 66 -13.08 15.64 -52.75
CA GLY A 66 -12.01 15.63 -53.76
C GLY A 66 -10.74 14.85 -53.37
N HIS A 67 -10.70 14.12 -52.25
CA HIS A 67 -9.47 13.42 -51.83
C HIS A 67 -9.48 11.95 -52.29
N PRO A 68 -8.47 11.48 -53.06
CA PRO A 68 -8.51 10.19 -53.76
C PRO A 68 -8.20 8.94 -52.90
N LYS A 69 -8.17 9.04 -51.57
CA LYS A 69 -7.82 7.93 -50.68
C LYS A 69 -8.79 7.81 -49.51
N GLY A 70 -9.31 6.59 -49.30
CA GLY A 70 -10.19 6.20 -48.19
C GLY A 70 -11.69 6.46 -48.45
N SER A 71 -12.55 5.58 -47.93
CA SER A 71 -13.99 5.83 -47.78
C SER A 71 -14.23 6.63 -46.51
N LYS A 72 -14.60 7.91 -46.63
CA LYS A 72 -14.89 8.78 -45.47
C LYS A 72 -16.34 8.59 -45.02
N LEU A 73 -16.58 8.71 -43.72
CA LEU A 73 -17.92 8.63 -43.14
C LEU A 73 -18.78 9.76 -43.69
N SER A 74 -19.82 9.42 -44.44
CA SER A 74 -20.75 10.42 -44.98
C SER A 74 -21.77 10.89 -43.92
N PRO A 75 -22.35 12.09 -44.04
CA PRO A 75 -23.40 12.53 -43.12
C PRO A 75 -24.59 11.56 -43.04
N SER A 76 -24.97 10.92 -44.15
CA SER A 76 -26.05 9.94 -44.19
C SER A 76 -25.68 8.65 -43.45
N GLU A 77 -24.43 8.21 -43.56
CA GLU A 77 -23.89 7.07 -42.82
C GLU A 77 -23.81 7.34 -41.31
N LEU A 78 -23.27 8.49 -40.89
CA LEU A 78 -23.23 8.91 -39.49
C LEU A 78 -24.63 8.93 -38.87
N LYS A 79 -25.62 9.48 -39.59
CA LYS A 79 -27.03 9.50 -39.12
C LYS A 79 -27.59 8.09 -38.94
N LYS A 80 -27.29 7.16 -39.85
CA LYS A 80 -27.70 5.75 -39.72
C LYS A 80 -27.02 5.08 -38.53
N HIS A 81 -25.72 5.26 -38.35
CA HIS A 81 -24.96 4.74 -37.22
C HIS A 81 -25.52 5.20 -35.87
N ARG A 82 -25.77 6.51 -35.74
CA ARG A 82 -26.38 7.10 -34.54
C ARG A 82 -27.75 6.50 -34.24
N ASN A 83 -28.67 6.56 -35.20
CA ASN A 83 -30.05 6.11 -34.99
C ASN A 83 -30.10 4.61 -34.65
N SER A 84 -29.29 3.81 -35.35
CA SER A 84 -29.13 2.40 -35.05
C SER A 84 -28.58 2.17 -33.64
N TRP A 85 -27.65 3.01 -33.16
CA TRP A 85 -27.11 2.87 -31.80
C TRP A 85 -28.17 3.15 -30.74
N PHE A 86 -28.86 4.28 -30.86
CA PHE A 86 -29.82 4.72 -29.86
C PHE A 86 -30.90 3.68 -29.68
N ASN A 87 -31.37 3.09 -30.78
CA ASN A 87 -32.32 2.00 -30.74
C ASN A 87 -31.77 0.77 -29.99
N ILE A 88 -30.51 0.39 -30.20
CA ILE A 88 -29.88 -0.74 -29.49
C ILE A 88 -29.75 -0.44 -28.00
N VAL A 89 -29.29 0.76 -27.63
CA VAL A 89 -29.13 1.19 -26.24
C VAL A 89 -30.47 1.14 -25.50
N GLU A 90 -31.51 1.70 -26.11
CA GLU A 90 -32.87 1.74 -25.57
C GLU A 90 -33.48 0.34 -25.46
N THR A 91 -33.34 -0.50 -26.50
CA THR A 91 -33.93 -1.85 -26.53
C THR A 91 -33.28 -2.80 -25.53
N ASN A 92 -31.97 -2.66 -25.27
CA ASN A 92 -31.21 -3.62 -24.46
C ASN A 92 -30.81 -3.07 -23.08
N ASP A 93 -31.32 -1.90 -22.70
CA ASP A 93 -30.97 -1.20 -21.44
C ASP A 93 -29.44 -1.12 -21.22
N ILE A 94 -28.71 -0.75 -22.27
CA ILE A 94 -27.24 -0.68 -22.21
C ILE A 94 -26.83 0.42 -21.22
N LYS A 95 -26.11 0.02 -20.17
CA LYS A 95 -25.55 0.94 -19.19
C LYS A 95 -24.27 1.59 -19.72
N PRO A 96 -23.94 2.82 -19.29
CA PRO A 96 -22.64 3.40 -19.59
C PRO A 96 -21.51 2.50 -19.06
N PRO A 97 -20.35 2.45 -19.74
CA PRO A 97 -19.21 1.75 -19.22
C PRO A 97 -18.84 2.34 -17.84
N PRO A 98 -18.40 1.50 -16.89
CA PRO A 98 -17.98 1.98 -15.58
C PRO A 98 -16.89 3.03 -15.73
N GLU A 99 -16.87 4.03 -14.84
CA GLU A 99 -15.85 5.09 -14.87
C GLU A 99 -14.45 4.51 -14.68
N ASN A 100 -14.35 3.43 -13.90
CA ASN A 100 -13.10 2.71 -13.65
C ASN A 100 -13.05 1.43 -14.47
N TYR A 101 -11.87 1.09 -14.98
CA TYR A 101 -11.60 -0.15 -15.69
C TYR A 101 -11.31 -1.31 -14.74
N ILE A 102 -10.77 -0.99 -13.56
CA ILE A 102 -10.41 -1.96 -12.53
C ILE A 102 -11.01 -1.61 -11.17
N GLU A 103 -11.15 -2.63 -10.35
CA GLU A 103 -11.48 -2.55 -8.94
C GLU A 103 -10.34 -3.22 -8.14
N ILE A 104 -9.79 -2.53 -7.15
CA ILE A 104 -8.88 -3.17 -6.19
C ILE A 104 -9.73 -3.78 -5.07
N VAL A 105 -9.52 -5.07 -4.85
CA VAL A 105 -10.20 -5.88 -3.84
C VAL A 105 -9.21 -6.17 -2.72
N LEU A 106 -9.57 -5.78 -1.49
CA LEU A 106 -8.82 -6.15 -0.28
C LEU A 106 -9.20 -7.58 0.13
N ASN A 107 -8.22 -8.48 0.19
CA ASN A 107 -8.47 -9.90 0.50
C ASN A 107 -8.32 -10.23 2.00
N ASN A 108 -7.82 -9.30 2.82
CA ASN A 108 -7.63 -9.51 4.26
C ASN A 108 -8.99 -9.72 4.97
N LYS A 109 -9.27 -10.96 5.39
CA LYS A 109 -10.50 -11.30 6.15
C LYS A 109 -10.66 -10.56 7.48
N LYS A 110 -9.56 -10.05 8.06
CA LYS A 110 -9.57 -9.34 9.36
C LYS A 110 -9.86 -7.84 9.24
N SER A 111 -9.88 -7.27 8.04
CA SER A 111 -9.90 -5.83 7.85
C SER A 111 -10.49 -5.46 6.49
N GLU A 112 -11.79 -5.15 6.44
CA GLU A 112 -12.42 -4.44 5.31
C GLU A 112 -11.90 -2.99 5.24
N GLY A 113 -10.60 -2.80 4.99
CA GLY A 113 -9.95 -1.49 4.93
C GLY A 113 -9.58 -0.86 6.26
N SER A 114 -9.68 -1.57 7.39
CA SER A 114 -9.27 -1.08 8.73
C SER A 114 -8.17 -1.92 9.36
N LEU A 115 -6.98 -1.36 9.52
CA LEU A 115 -5.81 -2.03 10.10
C LEU A 115 -5.54 -1.53 11.52
N THR A 116 -5.15 -2.43 12.42
CA THR A 116 -4.89 -2.13 13.84
C THR A 116 -3.44 -2.46 14.20
N PRO A 117 -2.45 -1.65 13.77
CA PRO A 117 -1.07 -1.85 14.17
C PRO A 117 -0.94 -1.68 15.69
N ILE A 118 -0.17 -2.57 16.31
CA ILE A 118 0.10 -2.51 17.76
C ILE A 118 1.45 -1.85 17.97
N PHE A 119 1.49 -0.92 18.93
CA PHE A 119 2.66 -0.21 19.38
C PHE A 119 2.86 -0.45 20.86
N VAL A 120 4.11 -0.53 21.27
CA VAL A 120 4.54 -0.71 22.64
C VAL A 120 5.10 0.62 23.14
N GLN A 121 4.55 1.12 24.24
CA GLN A 121 5.10 2.27 24.93
C GLN A 121 6.11 1.81 25.99
N GLU A 122 7.37 2.15 25.78
CA GLU A 122 8.46 1.87 26.71
C GLU A 122 8.83 3.13 27.49
N THR A 123 8.82 3.03 28.82
CA THR A 123 9.23 4.14 29.69
C THR A 123 10.57 3.82 30.35
N THR A 124 11.59 4.63 30.08
CA THR A 124 12.90 4.51 30.75
C THR A 124 13.01 5.52 31.88
N ARG A 125 13.17 5.03 33.11
CA ARG A 125 13.42 5.83 34.31
C ARG A 125 14.92 5.91 34.59
N TYR A 126 15.40 7.10 34.95
CA TYR A 126 16.79 7.35 35.32
C TYR A 126 16.88 7.46 36.84
N ILE A 127 17.52 6.49 37.48
CA ILE A 127 17.68 6.42 38.93
C ILE A 127 19.12 6.73 39.28
N ASP A 128 19.30 7.61 40.25
CA ASP A 128 20.60 7.94 40.81
C ASP A 128 21.24 6.71 41.48
N LYS A 129 22.46 6.36 41.07
CA LYS A 129 23.28 5.32 41.70
C LYS A 129 23.49 5.57 43.20
N LYS A 130 23.71 6.83 43.63
CA LYS A 130 23.95 7.14 45.06
C LYS A 130 22.73 6.86 45.92
N SER A 131 21.54 7.06 45.38
CA SER A 131 20.28 6.72 46.05
C SER A 131 20.16 5.21 46.31
N MET A 132 20.73 4.36 45.45
CA MET A 132 20.83 2.91 45.71
C MET A 132 21.83 2.60 46.83
N TYR A 133 22.99 3.24 46.87
CA TYR A 133 23.94 3.07 47.98
C TYR A 133 23.35 3.49 49.33
N ARG A 134 22.60 4.59 49.35
CA ARG A 134 21.93 5.09 50.56
C ARG A 134 20.97 4.07 51.17
N PHE A 135 20.34 3.22 50.36
CA PHE A 135 19.50 2.14 50.87
C PHE A 135 20.32 1.14 51.71
N TYR A 136 21.46 0.69 51.19
CA TYR A 136 22.36 -0.24 51.89
C TYR A 136 23.06 0.37 53.10
N GLU A 137 23.41 1.67 53.03
CA GLU A 137 23.94 2.42 54.18
C GLU A 137 22.93 2.46 55.34
N LEU A 138 21.65 2.62 55.05
CA LEU A 138 20.58 2.66 56.06
C LEU A 138 20.27 1.29 56.67
N THR A 139 20.40 0.21 55.88
CA THR A 139 20.20 -1.17 56.38
C THR A 139 21.45 -1.74 57.05
N GLY A 140 22.62 -1.14 56.81
CA GLY A 140 23.92 -1.64 57.29
C GLY A 140 24.41 -2.87 56.52
N GLU A 141 23.81 -3.18 55.37
CA GLU A 141 24.17 -4.34 54.54
C GLU A 141 25.24 -3.97 53.51
N ASP A 142 26.12 -4.93 53.13
CA ASP A 142 27.06 -4.73 52.03
C ASP A 142 26.33 -4.92 50.67
N PRO A 143 26.28 -3.92 49.78
CA PRO A 143 25.66 -4.06 48.47
C PRO A 143 26.27 -5.19 47.63
N MET A 144 27.54 -5.56 47.87
CA MET A 144 28.16 -6.69 47.20
C MET A 144 27.62 -8.04 47.67
N ASP A 145 27.06 -8.15 48.88
CA ASP A 145 26.44 -9.39 49.34
C ASP A 145 25.21 -9.73 48.50
N PHE A 146 24.43 -8.72 48.08
CA PHE A 146 23.34 -8.90 47.13
C PHE A 146 23.83 -9.41 45.78
N VAL A 147 24.90 -8.83 45.23
CA VAL A 147 25.49 -9.24 43.94
C VAL A 147 26.03 -10.67 44.02
N ARG A 148 26.77 -11.00 45.08
CA ARG A 148 27.28 -12.37 45.33
C ARG A 148 26.15 -13.38 45.42
N LYS A 149 25.06 -13.06 46.12
CA LYS A 149 23.87 -13.90 46.19
C LYS A 149 23.28 -14.15 44.80
N ARG A 150 23.12 -13.11 43.99
CA ARG A 150 22.64 -13.23 42.61
C ARG A 150 23.56 -14.07 41.72
N ILE A 151 24.88 -13.92 41.84
CA ILE A 151 25.86 -14.73 41.11
C ILE A 151 25.75 -16.21 41.51
N ASN A 152 25.60 -16.51 42.80
CA ASN A 152 25.47 -17.88 43.29
C ASN A 152 24.16 -18.55 42.83
N GLU A 153 23.06 -17.80 42.75
CA GLU A 153 21.77 -18.27 42.22
C GLU A 153 21.77 -18.43 40.69
N ASN A 154 22.71 -17.79 39.99
CA ASN A 154 22.84 -17.77 38.54
C ASN A 154 23.47 -19.06 37.96
N THR A 155 22.80 -20.19 38.21
CA THR A 155 23.22 -21.49 37.68
C THR A 155 22.78 -21.68 36.23
N TRP A 156 23.54 -22.44 35.44
CA TRP A 156 23.26 -22.67 34.01
C TRP A 156 21.91 -23.35 33.73
N ASN A 157 21.34 -24.02 34.73
CA ASN A 157 20.02 -24.67 34.69
C ASN A 157 18.89 -23.80 35.26
N SER A 158 19.19 -22.59 35.73
CA SER A 158 18.15 -21.68 36.21
C SER A 158 17.35 -21.13 35.03
N PRO A 159 16.00 -21.07 35.12
CA PRO A 159 15.20 -20.34 34.14
C PRO A 159 15.51 -18.84 34.11
N PHE A 160 16.23 -18.33 35.13
CA PHE A 160 16.70 -16.95 35.22
C PHE A 160 18.22 -16.84 35.01
N TYR A 161 18.83 -17.77 34.25
CA TYR A 161 20.25 -17.70 33.94
C TYR A 161 20.58 -16.46 33.12
N ILE A 162 21.54 -15.67 33.61
CA ILE A 162 22.02 -14.45 33.00
C ILE A 162 23.49 -14.64 32.58
N PRO A 163 23.79 -14.66 31.27
CA PRO A 163 25.15 -14.75 30.78
C PRO A 163 26.02 -13.57 31.26
N ASN A 164 27.29 -13.88 31.59
CA ASN A 164 28.32 -12.93 32.03
C ASN A 164 28.10 -12.25 33.41
N LEU A 165 27.05 -12.60 34.17
CA LEU A 165 26.85 -12.07 35.52
C LEU A 165 28.02 -12.40 36.46
N ASN A 166 28.65 -13.56 36.27
CA ASN A 166 29.83 -14.01 37.02
C ASN A 166 31.10 -13.19 36.76
N LYS A 167 31.11 -12.29 35.77
CA LYS A 167 32.24 -11.41 35.47
C LYS A 167 32.20 -10.08 36.24
N ILE A 168 31.08 -9.79 36.90
CA ILE A 168 30.85 -8.56 37.66
C ILE A 168 31.62 -8.62 38.98
N LYS A 169 32.41 -7.58 39.26
CA LYS A 169 33.30 -7.48 40.42
C LYS A 169 32.88 -6.39 41.40
N THR A 170 32.14 -5.39 40.94
CA THR A 170 31.69 -4.26 41.78
C THR A 170 30.17 -4.05 41.68
N TYR A 171 29.60 -3.34 42.65
CA TYR A 171 28.18 -3.01 42.63
C TYR A 171 27.85 -2.01 41.51
N ASP A 172 28.75 -1.09 41.19
CA ASP A 172 28.59 -0.20 40.04
C ASP A 172 28.58 -0.98 38.72
N GLU A 173 29.48 -1.96 38.54
CA GLU A 173 29.46 -2.85 37.37
C GLU A 173 28.15 -3.65 37.29
N TYR A 174 27.56 -4.01 38.45
CA TYR A 174 26.24 -4.65 38.50
C TYR A 174 25.13 -3.70 38.04
N LEU A 175 25.11 -2.46 38.53
CA LEU A 175 24.14 -1.45 38.12
C LEU A 175 24.27 -1.09 36.62
N ASP A 176 25.49 -1.00 36.11
CA ASP A 176 25.76 -0.78 34.69
C ASP A 176 25.32 -1.97 33.84
N PHE A 177 25.56 -3.18 34.33
CA PHE A 177 25.09 -4.40 33.68
C PHE A 177 23.56 -4.48 33.61
N MET A 178 22.86 -4.11 34.68
CA MET A 178 21.39 -4.04 34.69
C MET A 178 20.86 -2.91 33.80
N SER A 179 21.64 -1.84 33.63
CA SER A 179 21.33 -0.72 32.72
C SER A 179 21.73 -1.00 31.27
N SER A 180 22.39 -2.13 30.99
CA SER A 180 22.92 -2.44 29.66
C SER A 180 21.82 -2.85 28.68
N ASP A 181 21.70 -2.10 27.58
CA ASP A 181 20.76 -2.40 26.49
C ASP A 181 21.30 -3.59 25.67
N LYS A 182 21.11 -4.83 26.14
CA LYS A 182 21.52 -6.03 25.39
C LYS A 182 20.72 -6.24 24.10
N TYR A 183 19.52 -5.66 24.02
CA TYR A 183 18.70 -5.59 22.81
C TYR A 183 18.23 -4.14 22.63
N ARG A 184 18.75 -3.46 21.60
CA ARG A 184 18.20 -2.18 21.13
C ARG A 184 17.13 -2.52 20.10
N PHE A 185 15.87 -2.45 20.50
CA PHE A 185 14.85 -2.17 19.50
C PHE A 185 15.01 -0.69 19.14
N GLU A 186 15.37 -0.45 17.89
CA GLU A 186 15.33 0.87 17.29
C GLU A 186 13.87 1.36 17.32
N ASP A 187 13.68 2.62 17.67
CA ASP A 187 12.33 3.18 17.77
C ASP A 187 11.68 3.32 16.38
N GLU A 188 10.40 3.69 16.34
CA GLU A 188 9.69 3.84 15.07
C GLU A 188 10.29 4.91 14.12
N ASN A 189 11.19 5.78 14.61
CA ASN A 189 11.85 6.81 13.82
C ASN A 189 13.22 6.34 13.28
N GLU A 190 13.91 5.48 14.02
CA GLU A 190 15.21 4.92 13.63
C GLU A 190 15.06 3.72 12.70
N ASN A 191 14.14 2.80 13.00
CA ASN A 191 13.89 1.63 12.16
C ASN A 191 12.74 1.88 11.19
N ILE A 192 13.09 2.14 9.94
CA ILE A 192 12.14 2.31 8.84
C ILE A 192 11.94 1.03 8.02
N ASP A 193 12.71 -0.04 8.28
CA ASP A 193 12.64 -1.27 7.49
C ASP A 193 11.33 -2.03 7.79
N CYS A 194 10.58 -2.33 6.74
CA CYS A 194 9.33 -3.07 6.82
C CYS A 194 9.47 -4.53 6.40
N GLN A 195 10.64 -4.94 5.89
CA GLN A 195 10.87 -6.30 5.39
C GLN A 195 10.95 -7.33 6.52
N PRO A 196 10.26 -8.48 6.38
CA PRO A 196 10.39 -9.55 7.36
C PRO A 196 11.78 -10.17 7.32
N ILE A 197 12.25 -10.65 8.47
CA ILE A 197 13.56 -11.31 8.60
C ILE A 197 13.44 -12.69 9.23
N LYS A 198 14.21 -13.65 8.71
CA LYS A 198 14.24 -15.04 9.22
C LYS A 198 15.35 -15.21 10.23
N HIS A 199 14.98 -15.42 11.50
CA HIS A 199 15.91 -15.74 12.57
C HIS A 199 16.07 -17.24 12.74
N SER A 200 17.32 -17.69 12.82
CA SER A 200 17.66 -19.07 13.20
C SER A 200 17.65 -19.18 14.73
N MET A 201 16.79 -20.02 15.29
CA MET A 201 16.85 -20.38 16.70
C MET A 201 17.62 -21.69 16.86
N ASN A 202 18.74 -21.65 17.60
CA ASN A 202 19.59 -22.81 17.81
C ASN A 202 19.26 -23.45 19.17
N MET A 203 18.16 -24.18 19.25
CA MET A 203 17.86 -25.05 20.40
C MET A 203 18.20 -26.49 20.01
N MET A 204 19.46 -26.88 20.25
CA MET A 204 19.95 -28.27 20.16
C MET A 204 19.38 -29.12 19.01
N LYS A 205 20.10 -29.12 17.88
CA LYS A 205 20.03 -30.09 16.75
C LYS A 205 18.80 -30.09 15.84
N MET A 206 17.87 -29.16 15.98
CA MET A 206 16.88 -28.84 14.93
C MET A 206 16.94 -27.33 14.67
N THR A 207 17.34 -26.93 13.46
CA THR A 207 17.35 -25.52 13.08
C THR A 207 15.91 -25.12 12.77
N GLU A 208 15.20 -24.57 13.76
CA GLU A 208 13.92 -23.91 13.54
C GLU A 208 14.19 -22.45 13.15
N TYR A 209 13.51 -22.02 12.08
CA TYR A 209 13.52 -20.63 11.65
C TYR A 209 12.23 -19.97 12.12
N LYS A 210 12.32 -18.82 12.78
CA LYS A 210 11.18 -17.95 13.06
C LYS A 210 11.27 -16.71 12.19
N GLU A 211 10.17 -16.37 11.55
CA GLU A 211 10.05 -15.12 10.79
C GLU A 211 9.58 -14.01 11.73
N ILE A 212 10.28 -12.88 11.69
CA ILE A 212 9.87 -11.67 12.39
C ILE A 212 9.39 -10.71 11.32
N ASN A 213 8.10 -10.41 11.35
CA ASN A 213 7.55 -9.37 10.51
C ASN A 213 7.92 -8.00 11.09
N LYS A 214 8.80 -7.24 10.40
CA LYS A 214 9.19 -5.88 10.81
C LYS A 214 8.16 -4.82 10.46
N SER A 215 7.17 -5.15 9.63
CA SER A 215 6.03 -4.28 9.38
C SER A 215 5.04 -4.34 10.53
N ASN A 216 4.30 -3.26 10.72
CA ASN A 216 3.15 -3.25 11.62
C ASN A 216 1.82 -3.35 10.86
N CYS A 217 1.86 -3.36 9.51
CA CYS A 217 0.72 -3.50 8.62
C CYS A 217 1.08 -4.37 7.41
N VAL A 218 0.20 -5.33 7.08
CA VAL A 218 0.28 -6.14 5.86
C VAL A 218 -1.08 -6.16 5.16
N ILE A 219 -1.10 -5.97 3.85
CA ILE A 219 -2.31 -6.07 3.03
C ILE A 219 -2.15 -7.05 1.87
N ASP A 220 -3.19 -7.85 1.66
CA ASP A 220 -3.40 -8.63 0.45
C ASP A 220 -4.37 -7.90 -0.47
N ILE A 221 -3.93 -7.56 -1.67
CA ILE A 221 -4.77 -6.93 -2.69
C ILE A 221 -4.85 -7.76 -3.97
N SER A 222 -6.02 -7.70 -4.59
CA SER A 222 -6.28 -8.26 -5.91
C SER A 222 -6.83 -7.18 -6.82
N ILE A 223 -6.51 -7.24 -8.11
CA ILE A 223 -7.06 -6.36 -9.14
C ILE A 223 -8.10 -7.14 -9.93
N LYS A 224 -9.32 -6.62 -9.99
CA LYS A 224 -10.41 -7.19 -10.77
C LYS A 224 -10.70 -6.31 -11.98
N ASN A 225 -10.77 -6.91 -13.17
CA ASN A 225 -11.20 -6.19 -14.36
C ASN A 225 -12.73 -6.07 -14.36
N ILE A 226 -13.25 -4.86 -14.14
CA ILE A 226 -14.68 -4.56 -14.17
C ILE A 226 -15.14 -3.96 -15.51
N SER A 227 -14.19 -3.69 -16.40
CA SER A 227 -14.50 -3.13 -17.72
C SER A 227 -15.15 -4.16 -18.64
N SER A 228 -15.77 -3.67 -19.72
CA SER A 228 -16.38 -4.51 -20.75
C SER A 228 -15.35 -5.10 -21.74
N VAL A 229 -14.07 -4.76 -21.60
CA VAL A 229 -12.98 -5.14 -22.52
C VAL A 229 -11.86 -5.88 -21.77
N PRO A 230 -11.13 -6.79 -22.42
CA PRO A 230 -9.92 -7.34 -21.82
C PRO A 230 -8.84 -6.26 -21.70
N LEU A 231 -8.07 -6.30 -20.62
CA LEU A 231 -6.88 -5.46 -20.46
C LEU A 231 -5.68 -6.21 -21.04
N GLU A 232 -5.09 -5.68 -22.11
CA GLU A 232 -3.91 -6.25 -22.78
C GLU A 232 -2.66 -5.43 -22.49
N ASP A 233 -1.53 -6.11 -22.28
CA ASP A 233 -0.21 -5.53 -21.96
C ASP A 233 -0.30 -4.49 -20.85
N TYR A 234 -0.94 -4.88 -19.74
CA TYR A 234 -1.24 -3.96 -18.66
C TYR A 234 -0.16 -3.95 -17.57
N LYS A 235 0.02 -2.79 -16.96
CA LYS A 235 0.85 -2.54 -15.78
C LYS A 235 0.10 -1.65 -14.82
N ILE A 236 0.36 -1.82 -13.53
CA ILE A 236 -0.22 -0.99 -12.49
C ILE A 236 0.90 -0.42 -11.62
N TYR A 237 0.82 0.88 -11.36
CA TYR A 237 1.66 1.54 -10.38
C TYR A 237 0.86 1.76 -9.10
N LEU A 238 1.50 1.51 -7.96
CA LEU A 238 0.96 1.70 -6.62
C LEU A 238 1.79 2.76 -5.91
N ASN A 239 1.15 3.69 -5.22
CA ASN A 239 1.84 4.70 -4.43
C ASN A 239 1.14 4.86 -3.08
N PHE A 240 1.90 4.72 -2.00
CA PHE A 240 1.38 4.83 -0.64
C PHE A 240 1.71 6.20 -0.05
N GLU A 241 0.71 6.84 0.53
CA GLU A 241 0.87 8.07 1.29
C GLU A 241 0.63 7.82 2.77
N ASN A 242 1.30 8.60 3.63
CA ASN A 242 1.30 8.47 5.10
C ASN A 242 1.86 7.12 5.60
N VAL A 243 2.81 6.55 4.86
CA VAL A 243 3.62 5.42 5.31
C VAL A 243 5.06 5.85 5.49
N VAL A 244 5.76 5.22 6.43
CA VAL A 244 7.20 5.42 6.67
C VAL A 244 8.01 4.67 5.61
N ASN A 245 7.59 3.45 5.31
CA ASN A 245 8.19 2.59 4.30
C ASN A 245 7.16 1.55 3.83
N VAL A 246 7.31 1.05 2.61
CA VAL A 246 6.44 0.03 2.01
C VAL A 246 7.24 -0.86 1.10
N ASP A 247 6.92 -2.15 1.13
CA ASP A 247 7.58 -3.13 0.29
C ASP A 247 6.75 -4.43 0.16
N SER A 248 7.19 -5.40 -0.65
CA SER A 248 6.57 -6.72 -0.78
C SER A 248 7.03 -7.68 0.32
N VAL A 249 6.15 -8.53 0.87
CA VAL A 249 6.43 -9.38 2.04
C VAL A 249 7.55 -10.41 1.82
N ASP A 250 7.87 -10.80 0.59
CA ASP A 250 8.68 -12.02 0.36
C ASP A 250 10.11 -11.81 -0.16
N LYS A 251 10.79 -10.66 0.04
CA LYS A 251 12.12 -10.48 -0.56
C LYS A 251 13.19 -11.38 0.07
N ASN A 252 14.05 -11.90 -0.79
CA ASN A 252 15.22 -12.65 -0.40
C ASN A 252 16.28 -11.73 0.24
N ASP A 253 16.53 -11.89 1.55
CA ASP A 253 17.51 -11.13 2.34
C ASP A 253 18.79 -11.94 2.67
N LYS A 254 19.03 -13.07 1.99
CA LYS A 254 20.21 -13.91 2.28
C LYS A 254 21.32 -13.71 1.26
N HIS A 255 22.50 -13.34 1.76
CA HIS A 255 23.76 -13.19 1.00
C HIS A 255 24.19 -14.43 0.18
N LEU A 256 23.55 -15.60 0.38
CA LEU A 256 23.87 -16.87 -0.30
C LEU A 256 22.63 -17.64 -0.77
N ASP A 257 21.50 -16.96 -0.93
CA ASP A 257 20.31 -17.59 -1.49
C ASP A 257 20.26 -17.36 -3.01
N PHE A 258 20.65 -18.40 -3.74
CA PHE A 258 20.67 -18.45 -5.20
C PHE A 258 19.30 -18.79 -5.80
N TYR A 259 18.26 -18.94 -4.98
CA TYR A 259 16.92 -19.22 -5.47
C TYR A 259 16.34 -17.95 -6.13
N ASN A 260 15.87 -18.10 -7.37
CA ASN A 260 15.31 -17.00 -8.13
C ASN A 260 13.82 -16.86 -7.80
N TYR A 261 13.50 -15.99 -6.88
CA TYR A 261 12.12 -15.67 -6.52
C TYR A 261 11.48 -14.80 -7.61
N SER A 262 10.27 -15.16 -8.05
CA SER A 262 9.48 -14.36 -8.97
C SER A 262 8.46 -13.53 -8.19
N TYR A 263 8.70 -12.23 -8.11
CA TYR A 263 7.77 -11.26 -7.54
C TYR A 263 7.01 -10.53 -8.64
N ASN A 264 5.71 -10.33 -8.45
CA ASN A 264 4.88 -9.56 -9.36
C ASN A 264 4.75 -8.09 -8.98
N VAL A 265 5.27 -7.66 -7.82
CA VAL A 265 5.32 -6.25 -7.41
C VAL A 265 6.73 -5.88 -6.93
N LYS A 266 7.20 -4.68 -7.27
CA LYS A 266 8.50 -4.16 -6.81
C LYS A 266 8.40 -2.70 -6.45
N PHE A 267 8.85 -2.34 -5.26
CA PHE A 267 8.90 -0.94 -4.79
C PHE A 267 10.27 -0.32 -5.04
N ASP A 268 10.28 0.95 -5.43
CA ASP A 268 11.47 1.78 -5.56
C ASP A 268 11.75 2.63 -4.30
N GLU A 269 12.83 3.42 -4.32
CA GLU A 269 13.21 4.32 -3.21
C GLU A 269 12.18 5.43 -2.93
N ASN A 270 11.27 5.69 -3.87
CA ASN A 270 10.20 6.69 -3.74
C ASN A 270 8.88 6.08 -3.28
N LEU A 271 8.89 4.83 -2.78
CA LEU A 271 7.69 4.10 -2.32
C LEU A 271 6.69 3.81 -3.46
N ARG A 272 7.14 3.84 -4.71
CA ARG A 272 6.34 3.52 -5.88
C ARG A 272 6.49 2.05 -6.22
N GLY A 273 5.40 1.30 -6.12
CA GLY A 273 5.30 -0.10 -6.53
C GLY A 273 4.98 -0.23 -8.02
N GLU A 274 5.76 -0.99 -8.77
CA GLU A 274 5.40 -1.46 -10.11
C GLU A 274 4.91 -2.90 -10.04
N PHE A 275 3.64 -3.11 -10.40
CA PHE A 275 3.05 -4.43 -10.58
C PHE A 275 3.20 -4.90 -12.03
N THR A 276 3.84 -6.06 -12.21
CA THR A 276 4.01 -6.76 -13.47
C THR A 276 3.29 -8.12 -13.39
N PRO A 277 2.16 -8.28 -14.10
CA PRO A 277 1.41 -9.53 -14.06
C PRO A 277 2.18 -10.66 -14.76
N SER A 278 1.98 -11.91 -14.32
CA SER A 278 2.52 -13.09 -14.99
C SER A 278 1.87 -13.35 -16.35
N GLN A 279 0.66 -12.85 -16.55
CA GLN A 279 -0.09 -12.93 -17.80
C GLN A 279 -0.35 -11.52 -18.34
N ASN A 280 -0.15 -11.31 -19.64
CA ASN A 280 -0.32 -10.00 -20.25
C ASN A 280 -1.79 -9.62 -20.51
N VAL A 281 -2.74 -10.53 -20.28
CA VAL A 281 -4.15 -10.31 -20.55
C VAL A 281 -4.98 -10.61 -19.31
N LEU A 282 -5.79 -9.65 -18.90
CA LEU A 282 -6.80 -9.82 -17.84
C LEU A 282 -8.18 -9.69 -18.47
N VAL A 283 -8.89 -10.82 -18.62
CA VAL A 283 -10.23 -10.85 -19.22
C VAL A 283 -11.28 -10.25 -18.28
N GLN A 284 -12.46 -9.95 -18.79
CA GLN A 284 -13.53 -9.30 -18.02
C GLN A 284 -13.96 -10.17 -16.84
N LYS A 285 -14.16 -9.54 -15.67
CA LYS A 285 -14.52 -10.16 -14.39
C LYS A 285 -13.45 -11.07 -13.77
N ASP A 286 -12.35 -11.32 -14.47
CA ASP A 286 -11.21 -12.01 -13.88
C ASP A 286 -10.46 -11.11 -12.90
N THR A 287 -9.73 -11.79 -12.02
CA THR A 287 -9.00 -11.17 -10.91
C THR A 287 -7.57 -11.67 -10.92
N VAL A 288 -6.61 -10.77 -10.74
CA VAL A 288 -5.20 -11.11 -10.54
C VAL A 288 -4.77 -10.67 -9.14
N ARG A 289 -4.03 -11.53 -8.44
CA ARG A 289 -3.50 -11.21 -7.11
C ARG A 289 -2.17 -10.48 -7.24
N ILE A 290 -1.96 -9.47 -6.41
CA ILE A 290 -0.64 -8.85 -6.18
C ILE A 290 -0.02 -9.54 -4.97
N ASP A 291 1.29 -9.73 -4.99
CA ASP A 291 2.02 -10.22 -3.81
C ASP A 291 1.72 -9.33 -2.60
N SER A 292 1.68 -9.93 -1.41
CA SER A 292 1.33 -9.23 -0.18
C SER A 292 2.26 -8.04 0.04
N ILE A 293 1.69 -6.92 0.44
CA ILE A 293 2.41 -5.66 0.63
C ILE A 293 2.51 -5.39 2.13
N CYS A 294 3.72 -5.26 2.65
CA CYS A 294 4.01 -4.85 4.00
C CYS A 294 4.38 -3.37 4.03
N PHE A 295 3.91 -2.64 5.03
CA PHE A 295 4.29 -1.24 5.22
C PHE A 295 4.34 -0.86 6.69
N ARG A 296 5.03 0.25 6.97
CA ARG A 296 5.13 0.81 8.31
C ARG A 296 4.36 2.11 8.43
N THR A 297 3.59 2.21 9.50
CA THR A 297 2.94 3.46 9.93
C THR A 297 3.52 3.92 11.26
N ARG A 298 3.33 5.21 11.59
CA ARG A 298 3.61 5.74 12.93
C ARG A 298 2.42 5.51 13.86
N HIS A 299 2.65 5.58 15.16
CA HIS A 299 1.58 5.45 16.17
C HIS A 299 0.50 6.55 16.10
N ASP A 300 0.80 7.69 15.47
CA ASP A 300 -0.15 8.80 15.26
C ASP A 300 -0.88 8.74 13.90
N THR A 301 -0.55 7.75 13.06
CA THR A 301 -1.15 7.59 11.73
C THR A 301 -2.54 6.98 11.85
N ASN A 302 -3.55 7.70 11.38
CA ASN A 302 -4.94 7.25 11.37
C ASN A 302 -5.46 6.86 9.97
N LYS A 303 -4.70 7.19 8.92
CA LYS A 303 -5.12 7.04 7.54
C LYS A 303 -3.93 6.85 6.61
N VAL A 304 -4.01 5.83 5.78
CA VAL A 304 -3.07 5.57 4.68
C VAL A 304 -3.85 5.63 3.36
N VAL A 305 -3.28 6.29 2.35
CA VAL A 305 -3.91 6.38 1.02
C VAL A 305 -3.09 5.58 0.03
N LEU A 306 -3.73 4.62 -0.63
CA LEU A 306 -3.17 3.85 -1.73
C LEU A 306 -3.68 4.43 -3.05
N LYS A 307 -2.81 5.14 -3.77
CA LYS A 307 -3.07 5.60 -5.13
C LYS A 307 -2.63 4.55 -6.12
N TRP A 308 -3.42 4.33 -7.17
CA TRP A 308 -3.09 3.40 -8.23
C TRP A 308 -3.25 4.03 -9.61
N GLU A 309 -2.39 3.63 -10.54
CA GLU A 309 -2.44 4.05 -11.94
C GLU A 309 -2.35 2.81 -12.84
N LEU A 310 -3.36 2.58 -13.66
CA LEU A 310 -3.42 1.53 -14.67
C LEU A 310 -2.96 2.07 -16.02
N PHE A 311 -2.06 1.33 -16.65
CA PHE A 311 -1.68 1.53 -18.04
C PHE A 311 -1.87 0.21 -18.78
N ALA A 312 -2.76 0.19 -19.76
CA ALA A 312 -2.96 -0.94 -20.67
C ALA A 312 -3.02 -0.43 -22.11
N ARG A 313 -3.06 -1.33 -23.08
CA ARG A 313 -3.12 -0.96 -24.49
C ARG A 313 -4.32 -0.04 -24.80
N ASN A 314 -4.05 1.23 -25.09
CA ASN A 314 -5.04 2.29 -25.34
C ASN A 314 -6.02 2.55 -24.18
N ILE A 315 -5.66 2.18 -22.95
CA ILE A 315 -6.46 2.39 -21.74
C ILE A 315 -5.53 2.94 -20.67
N SER A 316 -5.92 4.05 -20.04
CA SER A 316 -5.27 4.56 -18.85
C SER A 316 -6.35 4.94 -17.86
N ASP A 317 -6.12 4.57 -16.60
CA ASP A 317 -7.06 4.79 -15.51
C ASP A 317 -6.29 5.05 -14.22
N LYS A 318 -6.92 5.67 -13.23
CA LYS A 318 -6.32 5.93 -11.92
C LYS A 318 -7.39 6.03 -10.86
N GLY A 319 -7.00 5.73 -9.63
CA GLY A 319 -7.87 5.90 -8.49
C GLY A 319 -7.10 5.86 -7.19
N GLU A 320 -7.85 5.91 -6.10
CA GLU A 320 -7.30 5.87 -4.76
C GLU A 320 -8.21 5.07 -3.83
N ILE A 321 -7.59 4.45 -2.83
CA ILE A 321 -8.25 3.73 -1.76
C ILE A 321 -7.73 4.27 -0.44
N GLU A 322 -8.66 4.54 0.47
CA GLU A 322 -8.34 4.98 1.81
C GLU A 322 -8.39 3.79 2.77
N LEU A 323 -7.29 3.58 3.50
CA LEU A 323 -7.18 2.59 4.55
C LEU A 323 -7.23 3.32 5.89
N THR A 324 -8.15 2.90 6.75
CA THR A 324 -8.25 3.38 8.12
C THR A 324 -7.22 2.66 8.97
N ILE A 325 -6.42 3.41 9.73
CA ILE A 325 -5.44 2.87 10.66
C ILE A 325 -5.90 3.19 12.07
N SER A 326 -5.99 2.19 12.93
CA SER A 326 -6.39 2.32 14.33
C SER A 326 -5.29 1.79 15.24
N PRO A 327 -4.24 2.59 15.49
CA PRO A 327 -3.12 2.20 16.33
C PRO A 327 -3.57 1.83 17.75
N VAL A 328 -3.03 0.75 18.30
CA VAL A 328 -3.23 0.35 19.69
C VAL A 328 -1.91 0.52 20.43
N LEU A 329 -1.93 1.25 21.55
CA LEU A 329 -0.77 1.40 22.43
C LEU A 329 -0.91 0.43 23.61
N GLU A 330 0.04 -0.48 23.73
CA GLU A 330 0.21 -1.38 24.87
C GLU A 330 1.34 -0.85 25.78
N GLU A 331 1.10 -0.88 27.10
CA GLU A 331 2.16 -0.63 28.09
C GLU A 331 2.91 -1.93 28.32
N ASP A 332 4.11 -2.07 27.77
CA ASP A 332 4.80 -3.36 27.77
C ASP A 332 5.97 -3.42 28.77
N ASP A 333 6.65 -2.30 29.08
CA ASP A 333 7.74 -2.38 30.06
C ASP A 333 8.21 -1.05 30.69
N HIS A 334 8.73 -1.15 31.91
CA HIS A 334 9.44 -0.09 32.61
C HIS A 334 10.93 -0.40 32.64
N ARG A 335 11.72 0.30 31.82
CA ARG A 335 13.18 0.23 31.93
C ARG A 335 13.68 1.11 33.05
N THR A 336 14.70 0.63 33.74
CA THR A 336 15.43 1.40 34.76
C THR A 336 16.88 1.51 34.34
N LYS A 337 17.39 2.73 34.21
CA LYS A 337 18.81 3.03 34.01
C LYS A 337 19.37 3.68 35.27
N TYR A 338 20.42 3.09 35.80
CA TYR A 338 21.14 3.63 36.96
C TYR A 338 22.25 4.55 36.46
N VAL A 339 22.16 5.83 36.80
CA VAL A 339 23.04 6.89 36.27
C VAL A 339 23.68 7.68 37.41
N ASN A 340 24.72 8.45 37.08
CA ASN A 340 25.32 9.34 38.05
C ASN A 340 24.34 10.48 38.41
N PRO A 341 24.45 11.13 39.58
CA PRO A 341 23.50 12.15 40.04
C PRO A 341 23.28 13.30 39.04
N ASP A 342 24.33 13.68 38.32
CA ASP A 342 24.35 14.73 37.30
C ASP A 342 23.69 14.31 35.97
N GLU A 343 23.45 13.02 35.78
CA GLU A 343 22.83 12.44 34.58
C GLU A 343 21.35 12.05 34.82
N VAL A 344 20.84 12.22 36.05
CA VAL A 344 19.43 11.96 36.38
C VAL A 344 18.56 12.97 35.64
N ARG A 345 17.52 12.45 34.99
CA ARG A 345 16.60 13.24 34.18
C ARG A 345 15.20 12.63 34.20
N GLU A 346 14.24 13.41 33.70
CA GLU A 346 12.87 12.96 33.54
C GLU A 346 12.79 11.67 32.71
N PRO A 347 11.81 10.78 33.01
CA PRO A 347 11.63 9.56 32.26
C PRO A 347 11.49 9.83 30.77
N THR A 348 12.22 9.05 29.96
CA THR A 348 12.09 9.13 28.50
C THR A 348 11.12 8.07 28.03
N ILE A 349 10.11 8.47 27.26
CA ILE A 349 9.13 7.58 26.65
C ILE A 349 9.55 7.32 25.21
N ARG A 350 9.50 6.06 24.78
CA ARG A 350 9.70 5.64 23.39
C ARG A 350 8.53 4.79 22.95
N VAL A 351 8.17 4.89 21.68
CA VAL A 351 7.13 4.06 21.08
C VAL A 351 7.80 3.12 20.08
N LEU A 352 7.58 1.82 20.28
CA LEU A 352 8.14 0.76 19.46
C LEU A 352 7.00 0.08 18.69
N PRO A 353 7.17 -0.28 17.42
CA PRO A 353 6.22 -1.18 16.76
C PRO A 353 6.27 -2.55 17.45
N LYS A 354 5.11 -3.15 17.71
CA LYS A 354 5.08 -4.54 18.18
C LYS A 354 5.31 -5.46 16.98
N LEU A 355 6.42 -6.20 17.00
CA LEU A 355 6.76 -7.15 15.95
C LEU A 355 6.15 -8.51 16.28
N GLU A 356 5.42 -9.08 15.33
CA GLU A 356 4.83 -10.41 15.47
C GLU A 356 5.77 -11.49 14.90
N PHE A 357 5.74 -12.66 15.53
CA PHE A 357 6.33 -13.89 15.00
C PHE A 357 5.23 -14.68 14.33
N GLU A 358 5.41 -15.06 13.06
CA GLU A 358 4.50 -15.97 12.36
C GLU A 358 4.92 -17.44 12.47
#